data_AF-A0A7Y8C2A9-F1
#
_entry.id   AF-A0A7Y8C2A9-F1
#
_cell.length_a   1.000
_cell.length_b   1.000
_cell.length_c   1.000
_cell.angle_alpha   90.00
_cell.angle_beta   90.00
_cell.angle_gamma   90.00
#
_symmetry.space_group_name_H-M   'P 1'
#
loop_
_entity.id
_entity.type
_entity.pdbx_description
1 polymer ?
#
loop_
_entity_poly.entity_id
_entity_poly.type
_entity_poly.pdbx_seq_one_letter_code
_entity_poly.pdbx_strand_id
1 'polypeptide(L)'
;MKLPLTLYDALTAATIPTNRAKAVVDAWEADVENLASKSDLQQTETNLKASISELGSAIREQGVELRALIKEQSAELRALIKEQGSELRSSISGLESQNKILRWQFGLIFICVAVPILKMGLELVARSA
;
A
#
# COMPACT_ATOMS: atom_id res chain seq x y z
N MET A 1 36.42 -39.58 24.04
CA MET A 1 37.17 -40.75 23.53
C MET A 1 36.77 -42.11 24.14
N LYS A 2 35.66 -42.25 24.89
CA LYS A 2 35.21 -43.58 25.38
C LYS A 2 34.36 -44.36 24.38
N LEU A 3 33.62 -43.68 23.49
CA LEU A 3 32.73 -44.32 22.51
C LEU A 3 33.40 -45.23 21.47
N PRO A 4 34.55 -44.87 20.84
CA PRO A 4 35.10 -45.68 19.75
C PRO A 4 35.63 -47.04 20.26
N LEU A 5 36.18 -47.06 21.48
CA LEU A 5 36.59 -48.30 22.16
C LEU A 5 35.38 -49.18 22.48
N THR A 6 34.28 -48.59 22.99
CA THR A 6 33.05 -49.36 23.30
C THR A 6 32.37 -49.96 22.06
N LEU A 7 32.47 -49.29 20.91
CA LEU A 7 31.86 -49.76 19.66
C LEU A 7 32.73 -50.85 19.01
N TYR A 8 34.06 -50.70 19.05
CA TYR A 8 35.00 -51.74 18.63
C TYR A 8 34.86 -53.02 19.46
N ASP A 9 34.80 -52.90 20.79
CA ASP A 9 34.64 -54.03 21.71
C ASP A 9 33.28 -54.73 21.54
N ALA A 10 32.21 -53.97 21.26
CA ALA A 10 30.89 -54.53 20.98
C ALA A 10 30.83 -55.27 19.64
N LEU A 11 31.48 -54.75 18.59
CA LEU A 11 31.52 -55.39 17.26
C LEU A 11 32.36 -56.67 17.29
N THR A 12 33.49 -56.67 18.00
CA THR A 12 34.32 -57.86 18.17
C THR A 12 33.63 -58.92 19.05
N ALA A 13 32.89 -58.51 20.10
CA ALA A 13 32.04 -59.41 20.89
C ALA A 13 30.87 -60.01 20.08
N ALA A 14 30.40 -59.32 19.03
CA ALA A 14 29.40 -59.82 18.09
C ALA A 14 29.98 -60.76 17.01
N THR A 15 31.23 -61.24 17.17
CA THR A 15 31.93 -62.15 16.25
C THR A 15 32.26 -61.53 14.87
N ILE A 16 32.27 -60.19 14.77
CA ILE A 16 32.69 -59.52 13.54
C ILE A 16 34.21 -59.57 13.44
N PRO A 17 34.79 -59.95 12.28
CA PRO A 17 36.23 -59.93 12.08
C PRO A 17 36.85 -58.56 12.39
N THR A 18 37.98 -58.54 13.09
CA THR A 18 38.66 -57.33 13.60
C THR A 18 38.95 -56.29 12.53
N ASN A 19 39.21 -56.70 11.29
CA ASN A 19 39.41 -55.80 10.15
C ASN A 19 38.13 -55.06 9.74
N ARG A 20 36.96 -55.72 9.79
CA ARG A 20 35.66 -55.10 9.49
C ARG A 20 35.16 -54.26 10.66
N ALA A 21 35.36 -54.71 11.89
CA ALA A 21 35.04 -53.93 13.08
C ALA A 21 35.80 -52.59 13.09
N LYS A 22 37.09 -52.61 12.71
CA LYS A 22 37.88 -51.39 12.57
C LYS A 22 37.37 -50.46 11.47
N ALA A 23 37.07 -51.01 10.28
CA ALA A 23 36.56 -50.22 9.17
C ALA A 23 35.22 -49.51 9.49
N VAL A 24 34.34 -50.15 10.28
CA VAL A 24 33.08 -49.55 10.72
C VAL A 24 33.31 -48.43 11.74
N VAL A 25 34.25 -48.60 12.67
CA VAL A 25 34.61 -47.56 13.64
C VAL A 25 35.26 -46.36 12.94
N ASP A 26 36.20 -46.61 12.02
CA ASP A 26 36.87 -45.55 11.25
C ASP A 26 35.86 -44.77 10.38
N ALA A 27 34.91 -45.47 9.73
CA ALA A 27 33.85 -44.83 8.96
C ALA A 27 32.88 -44.02 9.83
N TRP A 28 32.51 -44.54 11.00
CA TRP A 28 31.62 -43.84 11.93
C TRP A 28 32.29 -42.61 12.56
N GLU A 29 33.57 -42.70 12.90
CA GLU A 29 34.34 -41.56 13.43
C GLU A 29 34.47 -40.45 12.38
N ALA A 30 34.75 -40.82 11.12
CA ALA A 30 34.75 -39.89 10.00
C ALA A 30 33.39 -39.22 9.77
N ASP A 31 32.28 -39.95 9.94
CA ASP A 31 30.93 -39.37 9.83
C ASP A 31 30.62 -38.43 11.01
N VAL A 32 30.97 -38.82 12.25
CA VAL A 32 30.72 -38.01 13.46
C VAL A 32 31.53 -36.73 13.48
N GLU A 33 32.74 -36.73 12.94
CA GLU A 33 33.59 -35.54 12.83
C GLU A 33 32.97 -34.48 11.90
N ASN A 34 32.16 -34.90 10.92
CA ASN A 34 31.47 -34.02 10.00
C ASN A 34 30.09 -33.53 10.50
N LEU A 35 29.63 -33.98 11.67
CA LEU A 35 28.34 -33.56 12.22
C LEU A 35 28.45 -32.20 12.90
N ALA A 36 27.43 -31.36 12.70
CA ALA A 36 27.27 -30.12 13.46
C ALA A 36 27.17 -30.43 14.95
N SER A 37 27.95 -29.72 15.75
CA SER A 37 27.92 -29.84 17.20
C SER A 37 26.67 -29.18 17.79
N LYS A 38 26.34 -29.50 19.04
CA LYS A 38 25.27 -28.80 19.77
C LYS A 38 25.52 -27.29 19.86
N SER A 39 26.78 -26.87 19.91
CA SER A 39 27.16 -25.45 19.93
C SER A 39 26.77 -24.77 18.62
N ASP A 40 27.01 -25.41 17.48
CA ASP A 40 26.68 -24.87 16.14
C ASP A 40 25.16 -24.70 15.99
N LEU A 41 24.39 -25.66 16.50
CA LEU A 41 22.93 -25.59 16.52
C LEU A 41 22.43 -24.45 17.42
N GLN A 42 23.00 -24.29 18.62
CA GLN A 42 22.63 -23.19 19.54
C GLN A 42 22.98 -21.82 18.97
N GLN A 43 24.12 -21.70 18.30
CA GLN A 43 24.51 -20.47 17.61
C GLN A 43 23.54 -20.15 16.48
N THR A 44 23.17 -21.15 15.68
CA THR A 44 22.18 -20.99 14.60
C THR A 44 20.80 -20.62 15.15
N GLU A 45 20.33 -21.25 16.23
CA GLU A 45 19.07 -20.90 16.88
C GLU A 45 19.07 -19.46 17.39
N THR A 46 20.17 -19.03 18.02
CA THR A 46 20.32 -17.67 18.54
C THR A 46 20.30 -16.64 17.40
N ASN A 47 21.05 -16.91 16.33
CA ASN A 47 21.06 -16.05 15.14
C ASN A 47 19.67 -15.96 14.50
N LEU A 48 18.98 -17.09 14.34
CA LEU A 48 17.62 -17.11 13.79
C LEU A 48 16.63 -16.34 14.67
N LYS A 49 16.69 -16.49 16.00
CA LYS A 49 15.85 -15.70 16.92
C LYS A 49 16.10 -14.21 16.79
N ALA A 50 17.38 -13.81 16.70
CA ALA A 50 17.75 -12.41 16.49
C ALA A 50 17.20 -11.88 15.16
N SER A 51 17.41 -12.59 14.05
CA SER A 51 16.91 -12.18 12.74
C SER A 51 15.37 -12.13 12.67
N ILE A 52 14.68 -13.09 13.30
CA ILE A 52 13.21 -13.07 13.38
C ILE A 52 12.73 -11.85 14.18
N SER A 53 13.40 -11.54 15.30
CA SER A 53 13.06 -10.37 16.11
C SER A 53 13.26 -9.06 15.33
N GLU A 54 14.41 -8.93 14.66
CA GLU A 54 14.76 -7.76 13.86
C GLU A 54 13.79 -7.55 12.68
N LEU A 55 13.50 -8.63 11.94
CA LEU A 55 12.51 -8.57 10.87
C LEU A 55 11.12 -8.25 11.41
N GLY A 56 10.76 -8.80 12.57
CA GLY A 56 9.52 -8.50 13.26
C GLY A 56 9.40 -7.06 13.73
N SER A 57 10.50 -6.38 14.09
CA SER A 57 10.50 -4.93 14.36
C SER A 57 10.39 -4.12 13.08
N ALA A 58 11.16 -4.45 12.04
CA ALA A 58 11.14 -3.74 10.77
C ALA A 58 9.75 -3.77 10.11
N ILE A 59 9.09 -4.93 10.10
CA ILE A 59 7.71 -5.06 9.58
C ILE A 59 6.73 -4.20 10.38
N ARG A 60 6.87 -4.13 11.71
CA ARG A 60 6.01 -3.29 12.54
C ARG A 60 6.21 -1.80 12.27
N GLU A 61 7.46 -1.37 12.15
CA GLU A 61 7.82 0.00 11.82
C GLU A 61 7.26 0.42 10.46
N GLN A 62 7.53 -0.36 9.42
CA GLN A 62 6.95 -0.16 8.08
C GLN A 62 5.42 -0.14 8.11
N GLY A 63 4.79 -1.00 8.92
CA GLY A 63 3.34 -1.01 9.09
C GLY A 63 2.78 0.27 9.73
N VAL A 64 3.52 0.89 10.65
CA VAL A 64 3.16 2.17 11.27
C VAL A 64 3.33 3.30 10.26
N GLU A 65 4.45 3.36 9.56
CA GLU A 65 4.73 4.38 8.53
C GLU A 65 3.69 4.34 7.41
N LEU A 66 3.39 3.15 6.88
CA LEU A 66 2.40 3.00 5.81
C LEU A 66 1.01 3.46 6.28
N ARG A 67 0.64 3.14 7.53
CA ARG A 67 -0.64 3.61 8.09
C ARG A 67 -0.67 5.12 8.26
N ALA A 68 0.45 5.75 8.63
CA ALA A 68 0.56 7.19 8.73
C ALA A 68 0.40 7.85 7.35
N LEU A 69 1.13 7.37 6.35
CA LEU A 69 1.06 7.86 4.97
C LEU A 69 -0.34 7.72 4.38
N ILE A 70 -1.02 6.58 4.58
CA ILE A 70 -2.41 6.38 4.12
C ILE A 70 -3.34 7.40 4.78
N LYS A 71 -3.17 7.67 6.09
CA LYS A 71 -4.00 8.62 6.82
C LYS A 71 -3.78 10.05 6.33
N GLU A 72 -2.53 10.43 6.08
CA GLU A 72 -2.16 11.73 5.55
C GLU A 72 -2.73 11.94 4.14
N GLN A 73 -2.46 11.01 3.22
CA GLN A 73 -3.02 11.08 1.86
C GLN A 73 -4.55 11.09 1.85
N SER A 74 -5.20 10.34 2.74
CA SER A 74 -6.66 10.37 2.88
C SER A 74 -7.17 11.73 3.34
N ALA A 75 -6.46 12.38 4.27
CA ALA A 75 -6.81 13.72 4.74
C ALA A 75 -6.59 14.78 3.64
N GLU A 76 -5.47 14.72 2.93
CA GLU A 76 -5.16 15.60 1.81
C GLU A 76 -6.19 15.47 0.69
N LEU A 77 -6.49 14.24 0.26
CA LEU A 77 -7.47 14.00 -0.80
C LEU A 77 -8.86 14.52 -0.40
N ARG A 78 -9.25 14.34 0.87
CA ARG A 78 -10.51 14.87 1.39
C ARG A 78 -10.53 16.41 1.41
N ALA A 79 -9.41 17.05 1.73
CA ALA A 79 -9.27 18.50 1.69
C ALA A 79 -9.39 19.01 0.25
N LEU A 80 -8.68 18.41 -0.70
CA LEU A 80 -8.74 18.75 -2.12
C LEU A 80 -10.14 18.60 -2.70
N ILE A 81 -10.84 17.49 -2.40
CA ILE A 81 -12.23 17.28 -2.85
C ILE A 81 -13.15 18.39 -2.29
N LYS A 82 -12.96 18.78 -1.03
CA LYS A 82 -13.77 19.82 -0.39
C LYS A 82 -13.49 21.20 -1.00
N GLU A 83 -12.22 21.50 -1.25
CA GLU A 83 -11.79 22.74 -1.88
C GLU A 83 -12.34 22.85 -3.30
N GLN A 84 -12.11 21.85 -4.15
CA GLN A 84 -12.66 21.81 -5.51
C GLN A 84 -14.19 21.87 -5.51
N GLY A 85 -14.86 21.18 -4.58
CA GLY A 85 -16.32 21.26 -4.44
C GLY A 85 -16.80 22.67 -4.10
N SER A 86 -16.06 23.40 -3.26
CA SER A 86 -16.38 24.79 -2.92
C SER A 86 -16.12 25.75 -4.09
N GLU A 87 -15.05 25.55 -4.83
CA GLU A 87 -14.69 26.33 -6.01
C GLU A 87 -15.69 26.14 -7.16
N LEU A 88 -16.07 24.88 -7.42
CA LEU A 88 -17.12 24.54 -8.39
C LEU A 88 -18.45 25.20 -8.01
N ARG A 89 -18.84 25.12 -6.74
CA ARG A 89 -20.09 25.75 -6.27
C ARG A 89 -20.05 27.28 -6.42
N SER A 90 -18.91 27.90 -6.09
CA SER A 90 -18.69 29.34 -6.31
C SER A 90 -18.83 29.69 -7.79
N SER A 91 -18.15 28.96 -8.67
CA SER A 91 -18.20 29.14 -10.12
C SER A 91 -19.62 29.00 -10.68
N ILE A 92 -20.37 27.99 -10.24
CA ILE A 92 -21.78 27.80 -10.63
C ILE A 92 -22.63 28.99 -10.18
N SER A 93 -22.48 29.45 -8.94
CA SER A 93 -23.23 30.60 -8.43
C SER A 93 -22.89 31.90 -9.18
N GLY A 94 -21.62 32.07 -9.57
CA GLY A 94 -21.14 33.15 -10.41
C GLY A 94 -21.82 33.14 -11.77
N LEU A 95 -21.83 31.98 -12.45
CA LEU A 95 -22.49 31.78 -13.73
C LEU A 95 -24.02 31.98 -13.66
N GLU A 96 -24.67 31.54 -12.58
CA GLU A 96 -26.10 31.76 -12.38
C GLU A 96 -26.41 33.27 -12.26
N SER A 97 -25.60 34.00 -11.50
CA SER A 97 -25.75 35.44 -11.36
C SER A 97 -25.58 36.18 -12.69
N GLN A 98 -24.56 35.82 -13.48
CA GLN A 98 -24.34 36.36 -14.82
C GLN A 98 -25.52 36.04 -15.76
N ASN A 99 -26.01 34.80 -15.77
CA ASN A 99 -27.18 34.43 -16.58
C ASN A 99 -28.42 35.23 -16.21
N LYS A 100 -28.66 35.47 -14.90
CA LYS A 100 -29.77 36.29 -14.44
C LYS A 100 -29.65 37.73 -14.94
N ILE A 101 -28.44 38.31 -14.88
CA ILE A 101 -28.16 39.65 -15.40
C ILE A 101 -28.38 39.71 -16.91
N LEU A 102 -27.86 38.74 -17.67
CA LEU A 102 -28.07 38.67 -19.12
C LEU A 102 -29.56 38.57 -19.46
N ARG A 103 -30.33 37.76 -18.72
CA ARG A 103 -31.77 37.64 -18.92
C ARG A 103 -32.50 38.97 -18.72
N TRP A 104 -32.11 39.76 -17.71
CA TRP A 104 -32.64 41.11 -17.51
C TRP A 104 -32.22 42.08 -18.61
N GLN A 105 -30.97 42.03 -19.06
CA GLN A 105 -30.48 42.86 -20.16
C GLN A 105 -31.25 42.59 -21.45
N PHE A 106 -31.43 41.31 -21.82
CA PHE A 106 -32.24 40.95 -22.99
C PHE A 106 -33.70 41.37 -22.84
N GLY A 107 -34.29 41.24 -21.64
CA GLY A 107 -35.66 41.71 -21.38
C GLY A 107 -35.81 43.23 -21.58
N LEU A 108 -34.85 44.01 -21.08
CA LEU A 108 -34.82 45.47 -21.28
C LEU A 108 -34.65 45.84 -22.75
N ILE A 109 -33.71 45.21 -23.46
CA ILE A 109 -33.50 45.44 -24.89
C ILE A 109 -34.75 45.10 -25.68
N PHE A 110 -35.40 43.97 -25.37
CA PHE A 110 -36.64 43.56 -26.02
C PHE A 110 -37.75 44.60 -25.84
N ILE A 111 -37.96 45.12 -24.63
CA ILE A 111 -38.94 46.18 -24.38
C ILE A 111 -38.59 47.46 -25.18
N CYS A 112 -37.31 47.87 -25.15
CA CYS A 112 -36.84 49.06 -25.87
C CYS A 112 -37.02 48.97 -27.38
N VAL A 113 -36.98 47.77 -27.97
CA VAL A 113 -37.15 47.56 -29.42
C VAL A 113 -38.62 47.31 -29.77
N ALA A 114 -39.34 46.49 -28.99
CA ALA A 114 -40.71 46.12 -29.28
C ALA A 114 -41.69 47.29 -29.15
N VAL A 115 -41.53 48.16 -28.13
CA VAL A 115 -42.45 49.29 -27.89
C VAL A 115 -42.45 50.30 -29.04
N PRO A 116 -41.29 50.78 -29.56
CA PRO A 116 -41.27 51.65 -30.73
C PRO A 116 -41.86 51.02 -31.99
N ILE A 117 -41.59 49.73 -32.23
CA ILE A 117 -42.12 49.01 -33.39
C ILE A 117 -43.66 48.93 -33.31
N LEU A 118 -44.20 48.57 -32.13
CA LEU A 118 -45.65 48.52 -31.91
C LEU A 118 -46.30 49.89 -32.07
N LYS A 119 -45.68 50.95 -31.53
CA LYS A 119 -46.16 52.32 -31.68
C LYS A 119 -46.19 52.74 -33.15
N MET A 120 -45.10 52.52 -33.89
CA MET A 120 -45.03 52.80 -35.33
C MET A 120 -46.08 52.01 -36.12
N GLY A 121 -46.28 50.72 -35.80
CA GLY A 121 -47.29 49.89 -36.45
C GLY A 121 -48.72 50.37 -36.19
N LEU A 122 -49.04 50.75 -34.95
CA LEU A 122 -50.35 51.31 -34.59
C LEU A 122 -50.62 52.64 -35.28
N GLU A 123 -49.63 53.54 -35.32
CA GLU A 123 -49.74 54.83 -36.04
C GLU A 123 -49.96 54.63 -37.55
N LEU A 124 -49.31 53.63 -38.16
CA LEU A 124 -49.50 53.30 -39.57
C LEU A 124 -50.92 52.81 -39.84
N VAL A 125 -51.44 51.89 -39.02
CA VAL A 125 -52.81 51.37 -39.14
C VAL A 125 -53.84 52.49 -38.97
N ALA A 126 -53.65 53.35 -37.97
CA ALA A 126 -54.53 54.49 -37.70
C ALA A 126 -54.53 55.54 -38.81
N ARG A 127 -53.47 55.66 -39.61
CA ARG A 127 -53.43 56.52 -40.81
C ARG A 127 -54.03 55.88 -42.05
N SER A 128 -54.10 54.54 -42.08
CA SER A 128 -54.64 53.79 -43.21
C SER A 128 -56.15 53.48 -43.11
N ALA A 129 -56.75 53.73 -41.93
CA ALA A 129 -58.19 53.64 -41.66
C ALA A 129 -58.85 55.02 -41.78
#